data_AF-A0ABD0PMW1-F1
#
_entry.id   AF-A0ABD0PMW1-F1
#
_cell.length_a   1.000
_cell.length_b   1.000
_cell.length_c   1.000
_cell.angle_alpha   90.00
_cell.angle_beta   90.00
_cell.angle_gamma   90.00
#
_symmetry.space_group_name_H-M   'P 1'
#
loop_
_entity.id
_entity.type
_entity.pdbx_description
1 polymer ?
#
loop_
_entity_poly.entity_id
_entity_poly.type
_entity_poly.pdbx_seq_one_letter_code
_entity_poly.pdbx_strand_id
1 'polypeptide(L)'
;MHNFFTGVDFADIRGRFGEEFFGLCLEENERVLRALGGNLQDFFNGFDALLEHIRTSCGRRASSEAPSFLCKDAPQESGETDAESDLGRTLLLHCFNPDPTVGVAMPGLIRAAARRIYQSDVSVEEAPPTWLHTANEDGELSGDSSPSSSPSPPSSSPPACLSFLIREVRSQPASSSSHHTAASRQLSRSPLDLRIGLSTFCRAFPFHLVLGPNMEVLQVGEGLRKQAKSDPHRTLTFSNSFELVSPRIPCSFQNILLRLSTPFTIRTRPDGSSLDSREKVRESDG
;
A
#
# COMPACT_ATOMS: atom_id res chain seq x y z
N MET A 1 -11.41 -14.55 -31.59
CA MET A 1 -10.13 -15.16 -32.04
C MET A 1 -9.53 -15.89 -30.85
N HIS A 2 -9.63 -17.22 -30.82
CA HIS A 2 -9.02 -18.06 -29.78
C HIS A 2 -7.63 -18.48 -30.24
N ASN A 3 -6.57 -18.00 -29.57
CA ASN A 3 -5.22 -18.49 -29.76
C ASN A 3 -5.01 -19.72 -28.86
N PHE A 4 -5.22 -20.93 -29.40
CA PHE A 4 -4.81 -22.19 -28.78
C PHE A 4 -3.76 -22.85 -29.67
N PHE A 5 -2.47 -22.66 -29.37
CA PHE A 5 -1.39 -23.37 -30.08
C PHE A 5 -0.93 -24.66 -29.37
N THR A 6 -1.44 -24.98 -28.17
CA THR A 6 -0.98 -26.15 -27.40
C THR A 6 -2.07 -26.93 -26.63
N GLY A 7 -3.34 -26.52 -26.68
CA GLY A 7 -4.41 -27.17 -25.90
C GLY A 7 -4.27 -27.01 -24.37
N VAL A 8 -3.28 -26.25 -23.91
CA VAL A 8 -3.06 -25.90 -22.50
C VAL A 8 -3.90 -24.65 -22.19
N ASP A 9 -4.52 -24.63 -21.01
CA ASP A 9 -5.32 -23.49 -20.58
C ASP A 9 -4.45 -22.24 -20.36
N PHE A 10 -5.01 -21.06 -20.63
CA PHE A 10 -4.28 -19.81 -20.49
C PHE A 10 -3.89 -19.52 -19.03
N ALA A 11 -4.69 -19.96 -18.04
CA ALA A 11 -4.32 -19.82 -16.64
C ALA A 11 -3.07 -20.67 -16.30
N ASP A 12 -2.97 -21.88 -16.84
CA ASP A 12 -1.80 -22.74 -16.66
C ASP A 12 -0.54 -22.13 -17.27
N ILE A 13 -0.65 -21.54 -18.47
CA ILE A 13 0.47 -20.87 -19.14
C ILE A 13 0.95 -19.67 -18.31
N ARG A 14 0.03 -18.82 -17.85
CA ARG A 14 0.35 -17.67 -16.97
C ARG A 14 1.05 -18.13 -15.69
N GLY A 15 0.51 -19.19 -15.09
CA GLY A 15 1.05 -19.80 -13.90
C GLY A 15 2.49 -20.26 -14.08
N ARG A 16 2.78 -21.05 -15.11
CA ARG A 16 4.15 -21.54 -15.39
C ARG A 16 5.10 -20.42 -15.79
N PHE A 17 4.63 -19.47 -16.60
CA PHE A 17 5.43 -18.32 -17.02
C PHE A 17 5.92 -17.51 -15.81
N GLY A 18 5.02 -17.18 -14.87
CA GLY A 18 5.40 -16.44 -13.67
C GLY A 18 6.37 -17.22 -12.76
N GLU A 19 6.21 -18.54 -12.65
CA GLU A 19 7.10 -19.38 -11.84
C GLU A 19 8.52 -19.44 -12.41
N GLU A 20 8.66 -19.59 -13.72
CA GLU A 20 9.95 -19.59 -14.41
C GLU A 20 10.59 -18.20 -14.39
N PHE A 21 9.81 -17.14 -14.66
CA PHE A 21 10.28 -15.77 -14.60
C PHE A 21 10.86 -15.43 -13.22
N PHE A 22 10.14 -15.78 -12.15
CA PHE A 22 10.64 -15.59 -10.79
C PHE A 22 11.87 -16.44 -10.49
N GLY A 23 11.94 -17.66 -11.05
CA GLY A 23 13.12 -18.53 -10.94
C GLY A 23 14.39 -17.85 -11.45
N LEU A 24 14.32 -17.30 -12.66
CA LEU A 24 15.43 -16.56 -13.25
C LEU A 24 15.82 -15.35 -12.40
N CYS A 25 14.83 -14.57 -11.92
CA CYS A 25 15.10 -13.45 -11.03
C CYS A 25 15.76 -13.88 -9.71
N LEU A 26 15.35 -15.02 -9.16
CA LEU A 26 15.90 -15.56 -7.92
C LEU A 26 17.34 -16.05 -8.11
N GLU A 27 17.65 -16.71 -9.22
CA GLU A 27 19.02 -17.15 -9.53
C GLU A 27 20.00 -15.96 -9.63
N GLU A 28 19.57 -14.87 -10.24
CA GLU A 28 20.41 -13.68 -10.40
C GLU A 28 20.48 -12.80 -9.15
N ASN A 29 19.39 -12.70 -8.38
CA ASN A 29 19.22 -11.68 -7.33
C ASN A 29 18.81 -12.26 -5.97
N GLU A 30 19.18 -13.51 -5.67
CA GLU A 30 18.71 -14.26 -4.50
C GLU A 30 18.80 -13.46 -3.19
N ARG A 31 19.96 -12.86 -2.95
CA ARG A 31 20.23 -12.12 -1.71
C ARG A 31 19.30 -10.94 -1.52
N VAL A 32 18.97 -10.22 -2.60
CA VAL A 32 18.08 -9.06 -2.56
C VAL A 32 16.65 -9.52 -2.31
N LEU A 33 16.19 -10.53 -3.06
CA LEU A 33 14.82 -11.03 -2.95
C LEU A 33 14.53 -11.65 -1.58
N ARG A 34 15.47 -12.42 -1.00
CA ARG A 34 15.30 -12.97 0.35
C ARG A 34 15.33 -11.91 1.46
N ALA A 35 15.90 -10.72 1.20
CA ALA A 35 15.97 -9.65 2.18
C ALA A 35 14.70 -8.79 2.26
N LEU A 36 13.72 -8.99 1.36
CA LEU A 36 12.53 -8.14 1.26
C LEU A 36 11.54 -8.32 2.41
N GLY A 37 11.53 -9.47 3.08
CA GLY A 37 10.61 -9.71 4.19
C GLY A 37 10.78 -11.05 4.87
N GLY A 38 10.35 -11.15 6.14
CA GLY A 38 10.40 -12.38 6.93
C GLY A 38 9.30 -13.39 6.58
N ASN A 39 8.26 -12.96 5.87
CA ASN A 39 7.15 -13.77 5.38
C ASN A 39 6.65 -13.21 4.03
N LEU A 40 5.71 -13.91 3.39
CA LEU A 40 5.19 -13.55 2.07
C LEU A 40 4.48 -12.18 2.04
N GLN A 41 3.83 -11.77 3.13
CA GLN A 41 3.18 -10.45 3.20
C GLN A 41 4.24 -9.35 3.22
N ASP A 42 5.25 -9.47 4.08
CA ASP A 42 6.35 -8.52 4.18
C ASP A 42 7.13 -8.44 2.87
N PHE A 43 7.34 -9.57 2.19
CA PHE A 43 7.98 -9.65 0.88
C PHE A 43 7.34 -8.70 -0.13
N PHE A 44 6.02 -8.76 -0.28
CA PHE A 44 5.29 -7.90 -1.22
C PHE A 44 5.19 -6.45 -0.73
N ASN A 45 5.11 -6.20 0.57
CA ASN A 45 5.16 -4.83 1.09
C ASN A 45 6.54 -4.19 0.92
N GLY A 46 7.61 -4.99 0.88
CA GLY A 46 8.98 -4.55 0.60
C GLY A 46 9.29 -4.33 -0.88
N PHE A 47 8.42 -4.76 -1.80
CA PHE A 47 8.64 -4.64 -3.25
C PHE A 47 8.75 -3.18 -3.71
N ASP A 48 7.97 -2.27 -3.13
CA ASP A 48 7.95 -0.85 -3.52
C ASP A 48 9.33 -0.20 -3.34
N ALA A 49 10.00 -0.49 -2.22
CA ALA A 49 11.35 0.01 -1.96
C ALA A 49 12.38 -0.53 -2.98
N LEU A 50 12.26 -1.81 -3.37
CA LEU A 50 13.11 -2.41 -4.39
C LEU A 50 12.85 -1.79 -5.77
N LEU A 51 11.59 -1.63 -6.16
CA LEU A 51 11.19 -1.07 -7.45
C LEU A 51 11.64 0.39 -7.58
N GLU A 52 11.53 1.16 -6.50
CA GLU A 52 12.02 2.53 -6.44
C GLU A 52 13.56 2.59 -6.54
N HIS A 53 14.27 1.69 -5.86
CA HIS A 53 15.73 1.57 -5.99
C HIS A 53 16.17 1.22 -7.42
N ILE A 54 15.49 0.28 -8.08
CA ILE A 54 15.78 -0.08 -9.48
C ILE A 54 15.47 1.10 -10.40
N ARG A 55 14.34 1.79 -10.19
CA ARG A 55 13.92 2.93 -11.00
C ARG A 55 14.95 4.06 -10.97
N THR A 56 15.46 4.39 -9.78
CA THR A 56 16.47 5.44 -9.58
C THR A 56 17.85 5.02 -10.10
N SER A 57 18.23 3.74 -9.91
CA SER A 57 19.53 3.21 -10.33
C SER A 57 19.65 3.02 -11.85
N CYS A 58 18.57 2.68 -12.55
CA CYS A 58 18.59 2.42 -14.00
C CYS A 58 18.33 3.67 -14.87
N GLY A 59 18.25 4.87 -14.28
CA GLY A 59 18.14 6.12 -15.03
C GLY A 59 16.87 6.28 -15.89
N ARG A 60 15.82 5.47 -15.66
CA ARG A 60 14.54 5.61 -16.37
C ARG A 60 13.87 6.92 -15.94
N ARG A 61 13.37 7.69 -16.91
CA ARG A 61 12.67 8.97 -16.65
C ARG A 61 11.47 8.73 -15.73
N ALA A 62 11.38 9.53 -14.68
CA ALA A 62 10.35 9.53 -13.63
C ALA A 62 8.94 9.99 -14.11
N SER A 63 8.61 9.87 -15.40
CA SER A 63 7.36 10.43 -15.93
C SER A 63 6.14 9.52 -15.75
N SER A 64 6.35 8.21 -15.55
CA SER A 64 5.28 7.26 -15.22
C SER A 64 5.35 6.91 -13.74
N GLU A 65 4.18 6.87 -13.09
CA GLU A 65 4.06 6.36 -11.72
C GLU A 65 4.51 4.90 -11.69
N ALA A 66 5.34 4.54 -10.70
CA ALA A 66 5.83 3.17 -10.55
C ALA A 66 4.69 2.25 -10.10
N PRO A 67 4.69 0.97 -10.52
CA PRO A 67 3.80 -0.01 -9.93
C PRO A 67 4.07 -0.11 -8.42
N SER A 68 3.02 -0.35 -7.64
CA SER A 68 3.13 -0.50 -6.19
C SER A 68 2.28 -1.64 -5.66
N PHE A 69 2.70 -2.18 -4.52
CA PHE A 69 2.18 -3.40 -3.96
C PHE A 69 1.74 -3.18 -2.51
N LEU A 70 0.54 -3.64 -2.18
CA LEU A 70 0.04 -3.68 -0.81
C LEU A 70 -0.49 -5.08 -0.50
N CYS A 71 0.13 -5.75 0.45
CA CYS A 71 -0.27 -7.05 0.94
C CYS A 71 -0.78 -6.94 2.39
N LYS A 72 -2.02 -7.35 2.61
CA LYS A 72 -2.70 -7.36 3.91
C LYS A 72 -3.42 -8.68 4.14
N ASP A 73 -3.81 -8.96 5.38
CA ASP A 73 -4.77 -10.04 5.63
C ASP A 73 -6.10 -9.72 4.93
N ALA A 74 -6.70 -10.73 4.31
CA ALA A 74 -8.01 -10.56 3.71
C ALA A 74 -9.06 -10.30 4.80
N PRO A 75 -10.07 -9.44 4.56
CA PRO A 75 -11.17 -9.25 5.49
C PRO A 75 -11.82 -10.62 5.75
N GLN A 76 -11.84 -11.07 7.01
CA GLN A 76 -12.68 -12.20 7.40
C GLN A 76 -14.11 -11.69 7.48
N GLU A 77 -15.03 -12.27 6.71
CA GLU A 77 -16.45 -12.00 6.90
C GLU A 77 -16.80 -12.40 8.35
N SER A 78 -17.24 -11.42 9.13
CA SER A 78 -17.53 -11.52 10.57
C SER A 78 -18.83 -12.30 10.85
N GLY A 79 -18.98 -13.48 10.24
CA GLY A 79 -20.20 -14.28 10.27
C GLY A 79 -20.04 -15.79 10.50
N GLU A 80 -18.82 -16.34 10.52
CA GLU A 80 -18.64 -17.77 10.81
C GLU A 80 -18.18 -17.98 12.25
N THR A 81 -19.19 -18.19 13.10
CA THR A 81 -19.19 -18.81 14.44
C THR A 81 -18.00 -19.74 14.68
N ASP A 82 -17.48 -19.73 15.90
CA ASP A 82 -16.45 -20.59 16.53
C ASP A 82 -16.51 -22.10 16.19
N ALA A 83 -16.35 -22.46 14.94
CA ALA A 83 -15.98 -23.77 14.46
C ALA A 83 -14.58 -23.60 13.87
N GLU A 84 -13.60 -24.38 14.36
CA GLU A 84 -12.23 -24.44 13.85
C GLU A 84 -12.20 -24.25 12.33
N SER A 85 -11.92 -23.03 11.86
CA SER A 85 -11.78 -22.79 10.44
C SER A 85 -10.44 -23.37 10.06
N ASP A 86 -10.49 -24.59 9.55
CA ASP A 86 -9.37 -25.34 9.00
C ASP A 86 -8.76 -24.63 7.76
N LEU A 87 -9.26 -23.46 7.38
CA LEU A 87 -8.67 -22.59 6.37
C LEU A 87 -7.40 -21.90 6.92
N GLY A 88 -6.29 -22.08 6.21
CA GLY A 88 -5.05 -21.36 6.46
C GLY A 88 -5.19 -19.85 6.28
N ARG A 89 -4.12 -19.11 6.65
CA ARG A 89 -4.06 -17.65 6.51
C ARG A 89 -4.35 -17.23 5.07
N THR A 90 -5.22 -16.24 4.89
CA THR A 90 -5.55 -15.68 3.57
C THR A 90 -5.05 -14.24 3.48
N LEU A 91 -4.24 -13.96 2.47
CA LEU A 91 -3.72 -12.63 2.15
C LEU A 91 -4.42 -12.06 0.92
N LEU A 92 -4.56 -10.74 0.90
CA LEU A 92 -5.02 -9.96 -0.23
C LEU A 92 -3.87 -9.05 -0.70
N LEU A 93 -3.39 -9.28 -1.92
CA LEU A 93 -2.36 -8.49 -2.57
C LEU A 93 -2.99 -7.56 -3.60
N HIS A 94 -2.83 -6.25 -3.43
CA HIS A 94 -3.17 -5.24 -4.41
C HIS A 94 -1.92 -4.79 -5.17
N CYS A 95 -2.03 -4.72 -6.51
CA CYS A 95 -1.02 -4.19 -7.41
C CYS A 95 -1.60 -2.93 -8.07
N PHE A 96 -1.11 -1.75 -7.72
CA PHE A 96 -1.57 -0.48 -8.27
C PHE A 96 -0.68 -0.04 -9.44
N ASN A 97 -1.32 0.51 -10.47
CA ASN A 97 -0.70 0.91 -11.73
C ASN A 97 0.21 -0.18 -12.35
N PRO A 98 -0.24 -1.45 -12.44
CA PRO A 98 0.58 -2.51 -13.01
C PRO A 98 0.73 -2.30 -14.51
N ASP A 99 1.92 -2.60 -15.04
CA ASP A 99 2.08 -2.84 -16.47
C ASP A 99 1.20 -4.05 -16.87
N PRO A 100 0.56 -4.07 -18.05
CA PRO A 100 -0.28 -5.20 -18.47
C PRO A 100 0.39 -6.57 -18.36
N THR A 101 1.71 -6.64 -18.50
CA THR A 101 2.49 -7.89 -18.36
C THR A 101 2.55 -8.41 -16.93
N VAL A 102 2.41 -7.53 -15.92
CA VAL A 102 2.41 -7.91 -14.50
C VAL A 102 1.26 -8.86 -14.21
N GLY A 103 0.05 -8.58 -14.69
CA GLY A 103 -1.11 -9.45 -14.48
C GLY A 103 -0.94 -10.86 -15.06
N VAL A 104 -0.11 -11.02 -16.08
CA VAL A 104 0.20 -12.32 -16.70
C VAL A 104 1.14 -13.14 -15.80
N ALA A 105 2.16 -12.49 -15.22
CA ALA A 105 3.20 -13.16 -14.45
C ALA A 105 2.86 -13.35 -12.96
N MET A 106 2.08 -12.44 -12.36
CA MET A 106 1.89 -12.37 -10.91
C MET A 106 1.40 -13.67 -10.26
N PRO A 107 0.41 -14.40 -10.81
CA PRO A 107 -0.05 -15.65 -10.18
C PRO A 107 1.06 -16.70 -10.03
N GLY A 108 1.93 -16.84 -11.03
CA GLY A 108 3.09 -17.73 -10.97
C GLY A 108 4.20 -17.19 -10.08
N LEU A 109 4.46 -15.88 -10.13
CA LEU A 109 5.46 -15.21 -9.30
C LEU A 109 5.14 -15.38 -7.81
N ILE A 110 3.89 -15.17 -7.40
CA ILE A 110 3.43 -15.36 -6.01
C ILE A 110 3.68 -16.79 -5.56
N ARG A 111 3.26 -17.79 -6.36
CA ARG A 111 3.45 -19.21 -6.03
C ARG A 111 4.93 -19.58 -5.94
N ALA A 112 5.77 -19.07 -6.84
CA ALA A 112 7.20 -19.33 -6.82
C ALA A 112 7.91 -18.65 -5.64
N ALA A 113 7.55 -17.42 -5.29
CA ALA A 113 8.10 -16.73 -4.12
C ALA A 113 7.77 -17.48 -2.83
N ALA A 114 6.50 -17.85 -2.63
CA ALA A 114 6.05 -18.63 -1.49
C ALA A 114 6.83 -19.96 -1.36
N ARG A 115 6.93 -20.71 -2.45
CA ARG A 115 7.60 -22.02 -2.48
C ARG A 115 9.10 -21.92 -2.29
N ARG A 116 9.78 -21.06 -3.06
CA ARG A 116 11.25 -21.02 -3.15
C ARG A 116 11.91 -20.19 -2.04
N ILE A 117 11.23 -19.17 -1.52
CA ILE A 117 11.77 -18.35 -0.42
C ILE A 117 11.28 -18.85 0.93
N TYR A 118 9.97 -19.09 1.06
CA TYR A 118 9.32 -19.35 2.35
C TYR A 118 8.92 -20.81 2.58
N GLN A 119 9.19 -21.71 1.62
CA GLN A 119 8.86 -23.13 1.71
C GLN A 119 7.37 -23.39 2.02
N SER A 120 6.50 -22.49 1.54
CA SER A 120 5.05 -22.57 1.71
C SER A 120 4.37 -22.77 0.35
N ASP A 121 3.33 -23.60 0.36
CA ASP A 121 2.46 -23.83 -0.79
C ASP A 121 1.24 -22.92 -0.70
N VAL A 122 0.95 -22.18 -1.78
CA VAL A 122 -0.19 -21.25 -1.82
C VAL A 122 -1.01 -21.46 -3.08
N SER A 123 -2.33 -21.30 -2.96
CA SER A 123 -3.22 -21.08 -4.09
C SER A 123 -3.40 -19.58 -4.30
N VAL A 124 -3.52 -19.18 -5.57
CA VAL A 124 -3.62 -17.77 -5.97
C VAL A 124 -4.78 -17.61 -6.92
N GLU A 125 -5.71 -16.73 -6.58
CA GLU A 125 -6.88 -16.40 -7.37
C GLU A 125 -6.94 -14.90 -7.62
N GLU A 126 -7.33 -14.49 -8.83
CA GLU A 126 -7.54 -13.08 -9.13
C GLU A 126 -8.82 -12.61 -8.44
N ALA A 127 -8.71 -11.57 -7.61
CA ALA A 127 -9.82 -11.04 -6.83
C ALA A 127 -10.59 -9.98 -7.65
N PRO A 128 -11.93 -9.96 -7.58
CA PRO A 128 -12.72 -8.97 -8.30
C PRO A 128 -12.42 -7.53 -7.85
N PRO A 129 -12.67 -6.51 -8.71
CA PRO A 129 -12.39 -5.11 -8.38
C PRO A 129 -13.12 -4.56 -7.14
N THR A 130 -14.20 -5.22 -6.72
CA THR A 130 -15.03 -4.86 -5.56
C THR A 130 -14.26 -4.86 -4.24
N TRP A 131 -13.18 -5.63 -4.12
CA TRP A 131 -12.34 -5.67 -2.92
C TRP A 131 -11.63 -4.34 -2.62
N LEU A 132 -11.51 -3.43 -3.59
CA LEU A 132 -11.03 -2.08 -3.36
C LEU A 132 -12.07 -1.21 -2.61
N HIS A 133 -13.36 -1.52 -2.77
CA HIS A 133 -14.48 -0.77 -2.21
C HIS A 133 -14.97 -1.30 -0.86
N THR A 134 -14.70 -2.55 -0.48
CA THR A 134 -15.09 -3.09 0.85
C THR A 134 -14.40 -2.41 2.04
N ALA A 135 -13.43 -1.52 1.81
CA ALA A 135 -12.90 -0.62 2.83
C ALA A 135 -13.72 0.68 3.00
N ASN A 136 -14.83 0.85 2.26
CA ASN A 136 -15.66 2.06 2.25
C ASN A 136 -16.91 1.99 3.14
N GLU A 137 -17.16 0.89 3.88
CA GLU A 137 -18.43 0.70 4.60
C GLU A 137 -18.31 0.77 6.13
N ASP A 138 -17.48 1.65 6.66
CA ASP A 138 -17.55 2.10 8.06
C ASP A 138 -17.82 3.62 8.09
N GLY A 139 -19.06 4.03 7.81
CA GLY A 139 -19.43 5.45 7.81
C GLY A 139 -20.85 5.76 7.34
N GLU A 140 -21.82 5.49 8.21
CA GLU A 140 -23.16 6.11 8.29
C GLU A 140 -24.07 6.07 7.05
N LEU A 141 -25.10 5.21 7.18
CA LEU A 141 -26.39 5.36 6.52
C LEU A 141 -26.98 6.74 6.79
N SER A 142 -27.12 7.57 5.76
CA SER A 142 -28.14 8.61 5.71
C SER A 142 -28.68 8.68 4.30
N GLY A 143 -29.88 8.13 4.15
CA GLY A 143 -30.66 8.25 2.94
C GLY A 143 -31.11 9.69 2.71
N ASP A 144 -31.44 9.92 1.44
CA ASP A 144 -32.14 11.06 0.87
C ASP A 144 -31.25 12.19 0.33
N SER A 145 -31.04 12.18 -0.99
CA SER A 145 -31.07 13.39 -1.83
C SER A 145 -31.18 13.01 -3.32
N SER A 146 -32.18 13.63 -3.96
CA SER A 146 -32.64 13.48 -5.34
C SER A 146 -31.60 13.90 -6.42
N PRO A 147 -31.80 13.53 -7.71
CA PRO A 147 -30.77 13.61 -8.74
C PRO A 147 -30.70 15.01 -9.37
N SER A 148 -29.57 15.71 -9.20
CA SER A 148 -29.27 16.93 -9.95
C SER A 148 -28.42 16.62 -11.18
N SER A 149 -28.99 16.93 -12.34
CA SER A 149 -28.46 16.75 -13.68
C SER A 149 -27.22 17.62 -13.96
N SER A 150 -26.07 16.98 -14.24
CA SER A 150 -24.99 17.51 -15.09
C SER A 150 -23.95 16.40 -15.34
N PRO A 151 -23.75 15.93 -16.59
CA PRO A 151 -22.67 14.99 -16.89
C PRO A 151 -21.41 15.80 -17.17
N SER A 152 -20.59 16.06 -16.15
CA SER A 152 -19.16 16.28 -16.41
C SER A 152 -18.55 14.92 -16.76
N PRO A 153 -17.76 14.79 -17.84
CA PRO A 153 -17.12 13.53 -18.14
C PRO A 153 -16.16 13.17 -16.99
N PRO A 154 -16.18 11.94 -16.46
CA PRO A 154 -15.17 11.52 -15.49
C PRO A 154 -13.83 11.40 -16.23
N SER A 155 -13.01 12.44 -16.17
CA SER A 155 -11.60 12.34 -16.57
C SER A 155 -10.80 11.69 -15.44
N SER A 156 -10.98 10.39 -15.26
CA SER A 156 -10.01 9.53 -14.58
C SER A 156 -10.40 8.10 -14.91
N SER A 157 -9.68 7.47 -15.83
CA SER A 157 -9.64 6.00 -15.84
C SER A 157 -9.37 5.54 -14.41
N PRO A 158 -10.13 4.60 -13.84
CA PRO A 158 -9.83 4.09 -12.51
C PRO A 158 -8.36 3.66 -12.49
N PRO A 159 -7.61 3.92 -11.41
CA PRO A 159 -6.24 3.42 -11.32
C PRO A 159 -6.31 1.92 -11.59
N ALA A 160 -5.56 1.47 -12.61
CA ALA A 160 -5.49 0.06 -12.93
C ALA A 160 -5.01 -0.64 -11.64
N CYS A 161 -5.89 -1.39 -11.00
CA CYS A 161 -5.56 -2.14 -9.79
C CYS A 161 -5.90 -3.60 -10.08
N LEU A 162 -4.90 -4.46 -9.94
CA LEU A 162 -5.10 -5.90 -9.98
C LEU A 162 -4.99 -6.42 -8.55
N SER A 163 -5.88 -7.32 -8.16
CA SER A 163 -5.90 -7.87 -6.81
C SER A 163 -5.83 -9.39 -6.86
N PHE A 164 -5.13 -9.99 -5.92
CA PHE A 164 -4.96 -11.43 -5.83
C PHE A 164 -5.24 -11.90 -4.40
N LEU A 165 -6.09 -12.91 -4.27
CA LEU A 165 -6.29 -13.68 -3.05
C LEU A 165 -5.25 -14.80 -3.01
N ILE A 166 -4.53 -14.87 -1.90
CA ILE A 166 -3.45 -15.84 -1.68
C ILE A 166 -3.86 -16.66 -0.46
N ARG A 167 -4.08 -17.96 -0.65
CA ARG A 167 -4.46 -18.87 0.44
C ARG A 167 -3.35 -19.89 0.66
N GLU A 168 -2.93 -20.05 1.90
CA GLU A 168 -1.98 -21.10 2.24
C GLU A 168 -2.63 -22.48 2.13
N VAL A 169 -1.97 -23.37 1.39
CA VAL A 169 -2.38 -24.77 1.22
C VAL A 169 -1.65 -25.57 2.29
N ARG A 170 -2.37 -26.09 3.28
CA ARG A 170 -1.77 -26.94 4.32
C ARG A 170 -1.17 -28.18 3.67
N SER A 171 0.15 -28.27 3.69
CA SER A 171 0.87 -29.55 3.64
C SER A 171 1.00 -30.08 5.08
N GLN A 172 0.87 -31.39 5.26
CA GLN A 172 0.96 -32.08 6.56
C GLN A 172 2.19 -31.66 7.40
N PRO A 173 2.15 -31.81 8.74
CA PRO A 173 2.94 -30.98 9.64
C PRO A 173 4.43 -31.31 9.55
N ALA A 174 5.20 -30.43 8.91
CA ALA A 174 6.63 -30.34 9.12
C ALA A 174 6.91 -29.51 10.38
N SER A 175 7.71 -30.08 11.26
CA SER A 175 8.14 -29.62 12.57
C SER A 175 8.26 -28.10 12.78
N SER A 176 7.49 -27.61 13.75
CA SER A 176 7.75 -26.46 14.62
C SER A 176 8.60 -25.33 14.02
N SER A 177 7.98 -24.46 13.22
CA SER A 177 8.46 -23.10 13.10
C SER A 177 8.05 -22.35 14.37
N SER A 178 9.05 -21.79 15.06
CA SER A 178 8.84 -20.97 16.24
C SER A 178 7.94 -19.79 15.87
N HIS A 179 6.70 -19.82 16.36
CA HIS A 179 5.89 -18.61 16.47
C HIS A 179 6.68 -17.62 17.34
N HIS A 180 7.43 -16.73 16.70
CA HIS A 180 7.69 -15.44 17.31
C HIS A 180 6.34 -14.73 17.33
N THR A 181 5.56 -15.02 18.37
CA THR A 181 4.50 -14.10 18.81
C THR A 181 5.21 -12.79 19.05
N ALA A 182 5.16 -11.88 18.07
CA ALA A 182 5.46 -10.50 18.30
C ALA A 182 4.55 -10.12 19.46
N ALA A 183 5.13 -10.00 20.66
CA ALA A 183 4.40 -9.56 21.84
C ALA A 183 3.67 -8.30 21.40
N SER A 184 2.33 -8.36 21.36
CA SER A 184 1.52 -7.21 21.00
C SER A 184 1.85 -6.17 22.05
N ARG A 185 2.81 -5.30 21.75
CA ARG A 185 3.08 -4.12 22.55
C ARG A 185 1.77 -3.36 22.47
N GLN A 186 0.96 -3.45 23.52
CA GLN A 186 -0.29 -2.70 23.61
C GLN A 186 0.07 -1.26 23.31
N LEU A 187 -0.39 -0.78 22.16
CA LEU A 187 -0.27 0.61 21.81
C LEU A 187 -1.07 1.40 22.84
N SER A 188 -0.46 2.46 23.34
CA SER A 188 -1.12 3.44 24.20
C SER A 188 -2.46 3.83 23.59
N ARG A 189 -3.49 3.91 24.43
CA ARG A 189 -4.81 4.45 24.07
C ARG A 189 -5.10 5.79 24.76
N SER A 190 -4.14 6.30 25.54
CA SER A 190 -4.27 7.54 26.29
C SER A 190 -2.98 8.33 26.21
N PRO A 191 -3.00 9.61 25.82
CA PRO A 191 -1.80 10.45 25.81
C PRO A 191 -1.04 10.52 27.15
N LEU A 192 -1.72 10.21 28.27
CA LEU A 192 -1.17 10.27 29.62
C LEU A 192 -0.24 9.09 29.96
N ASP A 193 -0.37 7.95 29.27
CA ASP A 193 0.49 6.78 29.51
C ASP A 193 1.74 6.76 28.60
N LEU A 194 1.87 7.76 27.71
CA LEU A 194 3.00 7.91 26.81
C LEU A 194 4.27 8.21 27.60
N ARG A 195 5.31 7.41 27.34
CA ARG A 195 6.65 7.59 27.94
C ARG A 195 7.33 8.88 27.50
N ILE A 196 6.86 9.50 26.44
CA ILE A 196 7.40 10.74 25.86
C ILE A 196 6.24 11.73 25.72
N GLY A 197 6.38 12.91 26.33
CA GLY A 197 5.39 13.98 26.19
C GLY A 197 5.32 14.50 24.75
N LEU A 198 4.13 14.93 24.33
CA LEU A 198 3.86 15.41 22.96
C LEU A 198 4.80 16.53 22.51
N SER A 199 5.11 17.49 23.40
CA SER A 199 6.05 18.58 23.11
C SER A 199 7.46 18.06 22.80
N THR A 200 7.93 17.05 23.54
CA THR A 200 9.23 16.42 23.29
C THR A 200 9.23 15.67 21.96
N PHE A 201 8.16 14.93 21.66
CA PHE A 201 8.01 14.23 20.40
C PHE A 201 8.04 15.19 19.20
N CYS A 202 7.27 16.29 19.24
CA CYS A 202 7.24 17.28 18.16
C CYS A 202 8.57 18.02 17.93
N ARG A 203 9.42 18.07 18.94
CA ARG A 203 10.79 18.60 18.85
C ARG A 203 11.78 17.59 18.30
N ALA A 204 11.65 16.32 18.70
CA ALA A 204 12.50 15.23 18.24
C ALA A 204 12.27 14.90 16.76
N PHE A 205 11.02 14.96 16.30
CA PHE A 205 10.63 14.75 14.92
C PHE A 205 10.06 16.05 14.34
N PRO A 206 10.89 17.00 13.89
CA PRO A 206 10.42 18.33 13.48
C PRO A 206 9.59 18.30 12.19
N PHE A 207 9.72 17.24 11.39
CA PHE A 207 9.03 17.06 10.10
C PHE A 207 8.12 15.83 10.13
N HIS A 208 7.05 15.89 10.92
CA HIS A 208 6.00 14.85 10.95
C HIS A 208 4.61 15.48 10.86
N LEU A 209 3.66 14.68 10.38
CA LEU A 209 2.23 15.00 10.33
C LEU A 209 1.44 13.83 10.90
N VAL A 210 0.41 14.11 11.67
CA VAL A 210 -0.62 13.13 12.05
C VAL A 210 -1.94 13.63 11.46
N LEU A 211 -2.56 12.79 10.64
CA LEU A 211 -3.80 13.10 9.94
C LEU A 211 -4.95 12.28 10.51
N GLY A 212 -6.11 12.91 10.62
CA GLY A 212 -7.35 12.19 10.89
C GLY A 212 -8.04 11.71 9.61
N PRO A 213 -9.10 10.90 9.73
CA PRO A 213 -9.81 10.31 8.60
C PRO A 213 -10.39 11.34 7.61
N ASN A 214 -10.72 12.54 8.08
CA ASN A 214 -11.26 13.61 7.26
C ASN A 214 -10.17 14.54 6.70
N MET A 215 -8.91 14.09 6.71
CA MET A 215 -7.73 14.85 6.28
C MET A 215 -7.49 16.14 7.09
N GLU A 216 -7.98 16.20 8.33
CA GLU A 216 -7.61 17.18 9.32
C GLU A 216 -6.21 16.91 9.88
N VAL A 217 -5.43 17.96 10.13
CA VAL A 217 -4.09 17.83 10.73
C VAL A 217 -4.24 17.85 12.25
N LEU A 218 -4.17 16.67 12.86
CA LEU A 218 -4.28 16.47 14.31
C LEU A 218 -2.99 16.88 15.04
N GLN A 219 -1.84 16.68 14.40
CA GLN A 219 -0.53 16.99 14.96
C GLN A 219 0.46 17.36 13.88
N VAL A 220 1.34 18.31 14.19
CA VAL A 220 2.41 18.76 13.30
C VAL A 220 3.71 18.95 14.07
N GLY A 221 4.82 18.54 13.46
CA GLY A 221 6.16 18.77 14.00
C GLY A 221 6.53 20.25 14.07
N GLU A 222 7.43 20.61 15.00
CA GLU A 222 7.76 22.02 15.21
C GLU A 222 8.40 22.68 13.99
N GLY A 223 9.17 21.93 13.20
CA GLY A 223 9.76 22.40 11.95
C GLY A 223 8.69 22.77 10.92
N LEU A 224 7.75 21.86 10.67
CA LEU A 224 6.64 22.11 9.76
C LEU A 224 5.71 23.21 10.28
N ARG A 225 5.47 23.30 11.58
CA ARG A 225 4.62 24.36 12.17
C ARG A 225 5.18 25.76 11.95
N LYS A 226 6.51 25.93 11.90
CA LYS A 226 7.14 27.23 11.59
C LYS A 226 6.98 27.62 10.12
N GLN A 227 6.83 26.63 9.24
CA GLN A 227 6.74 26.81 7.79
C GLN A 227 5.29 26.93 7.32
N ALA A 228 4.40 26.10 7.86
CA ALA A 228 2.95 26.19 7.70
C ALA A 228 2.43 27.27 8.67
N LYS A 229 2.57 28.55 8.31
CA LYS A 229 1.94 29.64 9.06
C LYS A 229 0.42 29.43 9.03
N SER A 230 -0.16 29.04 10.16
CA SER A 230 -1.59 28.81 10.30
C SER A 230 -2.26 30.00 10.98
N ASP A 231 -3.36 30.49 10.42
CA ASP A 231 -4.27 31.40 11.13
C ASP A 231 -4.79 30.71 12.41
N PRO A 232 -4.63 31.31 13.60
CA PRO A 232 -5.08 30.72 14.86
C PRO A 232 -6.59 30.40 14.90
N HIS A 233 -7.41 30.94 13.99
CA HIS A 233 -8.87 30.74 13.98
C HIS A 233 -9.35 29.71 12.96
N ARG A 234 -8.45 29.09 12.18
CA ARG A 234 -8.82 28.15 11.11
C ARG A 234 -8.34 26.74 11.45
N THR A 235 -9.25 25.77 11.36
CA THR A 235 -8.89 24.34 11.44
C THR A 235 -7.87 24.00 10.37
N LEU A 236 -6.73 23.47 10.79
CA LEU A 236 -5.67 23.06 9.88
C LEU A 236 -6.08 21.76 9.18
N THR A 237 -6.35 21.84 7.88
CA THR A 237 -6.56 20.67 7.02
C THR A 237 -5.35 20.45 6.14
N PHE A 238 -5.12 19.20 5.72
CA PHE A 238 -3.99 18.86 4.87
C PHE A 238 -3.97 19.73 3.60
N SER A 239 -5.10 19.85 2.91
CA SER A 239 -5.23 20.59 1.66
C SER A 239 -4.93 22.09 1.76
N ASN A 240 -5.11 22.69 2.94
CA ASN A 240 -4.87 24.12 3.14
C ASN A 240 -3.37 24.45 3.21
N SER A 241 -2.55 23.55 3.73
CA SER A 241 -1.14 23.83 4.04
C SER A 241 -0.15 22.89 3.35
N PHE A 242 -0.64 21.80 2.80
CA PHE A 242 0.16 20.74 2.20
C PHE A 242 -0.42 20.30 0.86
N GLU A 243 0.45 19.66 0.09
CA GLU A 243 0.14 19.07 -1.19
C GLU A 243 0.87 17.74 -1.30
N LEU A 244 0.14 16.69 -1.67
CA LEU A 244 0.73 15.40 -1.99
C LEU A 244 1.28 15.46 -3.42
N VAL A 245 2.60 15.31 -3.56
CA VAL A 245 3.32 15.40 -4.85
C VAL A 245 3.49 14.01 -5.46
N SER A 246 3.79 13.01 -4.63
CA SER A 246 3.99 11.62 -5.03
C SER A 246 3.54 10.69 -3.92
N PRO A 247 2.86 9.56 -4.21
CA PRO A 247 2.32 9.17 -5.52
C PRO A 247 1.20 10.10 -6.02
N ARG A 248 0.89 10.08 -7.33
CA ARG A 248 -0.12 10.97 -7.94
C ARG A 248 -1.54 10.41 -7.78
N ILE A 249 -1.94 10.27 -6.52
CA ILE A 249 -3.26 9.77 -6.13
C ILE A 249 -4.17 10.91 -5.66
N PRO A 250 -5.50 10.77 -5.73
CA PRO A 250 -6.40 11.69 -5.04
C PRO A 250 -6.08 11.69 -3.54
N CYS A 251 -5.77 12.85 -3.00
CA CYS A 251 -5.33 13.01 -1.61
C CYS A 251 -6.51 12.85 -0.65
N SER A 252 -6.72 11.60 -0.21
CA SER A 252 -7.72 11.20 0.78
C SER A 252 -7.09 10.19 1.74
N PHE A 253 -7.66 10.06 2.94
CA PHE A 253 -7.13 9.14 3.96
C PHE A 253 -7.07 7.71 3.41
N GLN A 254 -8.13 7.27 2.75
CA GLN A 254 -8.23 5.93 2.19
C GLN A 254 -7.18 5.65 1.10
N ASN A 255 -6.98 6.59 0.16
CA ASN A 255 -5.97 6.39 -0.88
C ASN A 255 -4.55 6.40 -0.33
N ILE A 256 -4.29 7.14 0.76
CA ILE A 256 -3.01 7.09 1.47
C ILE A 256 -2.83 5.72 2.13
N LEU A 257 -3.86 5.19 2.79
CA LEU A 257 -3.83 3.85 3.39
C LEU A 257 -3.55 2.75 2.36
N LEU A 258 -4.09 2.89 1.14
CA LEU A 258 -3.84 1.94 0.06
C LEU A 258 -2.38 1.97 -0.46
N ARG A 259 -1.60 2.99 -0.11
CA ARG A 259 -0.25 3.23 -0.62
C ARG A 259 0.82 3.33 0.47
N LEU A 260 0.56 2.80 1.67
CA LEU A 260 1.46 2.91 2.83
C LEU A 260 2.86 2.33 2.62
N SER A 261 3.01 1.35 1.73
CA SER A 261 4.29 0.76 1.33
C SER A 261 5.07 1.64 0.34
N THR A 262 4.42 2.61 -0.30
CA THR A 262 5.05 3.55 -1.24
C THR A 262 5.56 4.78 -0.48
N PRO A 263 6.78 5.28 -0.74
CA PRO A 263 7.24 6.56 -0.21
C PRO A 263 6.35 7.73 -0.64
N PHE A 264 6.08 8.66 0.28
CA PHE A 264 5.25 9.84 0.01
C PHE A 264 6.09 11.12 -0.01
N THR A 265 5.97 11.90 -1.08
CA THR A 265 6.55 13.24 -1.13
C THR A 265 5.44 14.26 -0.86
N ILE A 266 5.55 14.97 0.27
CA ILE A 266 4.60 16.02 0.66
C ILE A 266 5.29 17.38 0.59
N ARG A 267 4.63 18.34 -0.05
CA ARG A 267 5.10 19.72 -0.19
C ARG A 267 4.26 20.64 0.70
N THR A 268 4.92 21.55 1.41
CA THR A 268 4.23 22.67 2.08
C THR A 268 3.80 23.70 1.04
N ARG A 269 2.54 24.14 1.08
CA ARG A 269 2.06 25.24 0.25
C ARG A 269 2.69 26.56 0.74
N PRO A 270 3.28 27.38 -0.15
CA PRO A 270 3.77 28.69 0.23
C PRO A 270 2.59 29.59 0.64
N ASP A 271 2.80 30.38 1.68
CA ASP A 271 1.81 31.34 2.15
C ASP A 271 1.60 32.42 1.08
N GLY A 272 0.35 32.71 0.72
CA GLY A 272 0.02 33.69 -0.32
C GLY A 272 0.48 35.12 -0.02
N SER A 273 1.03 35.36 1.18
CA SER A 273 1.51 36.65 1.65
C SER A 273 3.01 36.91 1.44
N SER A 274 3.79 35.97 0.88
CA SER A 274 5.21 36.21 0.58
C SER A 274 5.50 36.10 -0.92
N LEU A 275 5.08 37.12 -1.67
CA LEU A 275 5.53 37.35 -3.04
C LEU A 275 6.91 38.06 -3.12
N ASP A 276 7.64 38.15 -2.02
CA ASP A 276 9.01 38.70 -2.03
C ASP A 276 9.92 37.92 -1.08
N SER A 277 10.61 36.90 -1.62
CA SER A 277 12.04 36.62 -1.42
C SER A 277 12.37 35.16 -1.75
N ARG A 278 13.06 34.99 -2.89
CA ARG A 278 13.93 33.88 -3.32
C ARG A 278 13.82 32.52 -2.60
N GLU A 279 13.18 31.60 -3.30
CA GLU A 279 13.58 30.22 -3.59
C GLU A 279 14.59 29.55 -2.65
N LYS A 280 14.09 28.62 -1.82
CA LYS A 280 14.86 27.47 -1.34
C LYS A 280 13.95 26.26 -1.18
N VAL A 281 13.81 25.49 -2.26
CA VAL A 281 13.12 24.20 -2.23
C VAL A 281 13.96 23.22 -1.40
N ARG A 282 13.36 22.60 -0.39
CA ARG A 282 13.86 21.38 0.23
C ARG A 282 12.77 20.33 0.11
N GLU A 283 13.01 19.31 -0.71
CA GLU A 283 12.28 18.05 -0.68
C GLU A 283 12.76 17.25 0.54
N SER A 284 11.83 16.71 1.29
CA SER A 284 12.10 15.69 2.31
C SER A 284 11.52 14.39 1.79
N ASP A 285 12.38 13.44 1.48
CA ASP A 285 11.99 12.03 1.30
C ASP A 285 11.84 11.40 2.68
N GLY A 286 10.74 10.68 2.88
CA GLY A 286 10.40 9.94 4.10
C GLY A 286 9.77 8.62 3.75
#